data_AF-A0A821QDD4-F1
#
_entry.id   AF-A0A821QDD4-F1
#
_cell.length_a   1.000
_cell.length_b   1.000
_cell.length_c   1.000
_cell.angle_alpha   90.00
_cell.angle_beta   90.00
_cell.angle_gamma   90.00
#
_symmetry.space_group_name_H-M   'P 1'
#
loop_
_entity.id
_entity.type
_entity.pdbx_description
1 polymer ?
#
loop_
_entity_poly.entity_id
_entity_poly.type
_entity_poly.pdbx_seq_one_letter_code
_entity_poly.pdbx_strand_id
1 'polypeptide(L)'
;MERSDLTGVLSISIVGSANNGQTANSIFSGEPQSKTCLRGKLLRRSERIRERRAKEPSMGRQKRFSADTERDRKSRKLENKEGSKNRKKRDALRHRSRRERVESFLHVEMDRAIVSYGYLGRMDSKCRHCGALHFKCEIASGRKDEYKQCYHCGSVELPSLLPYPDEMKVLLQDADVDDRNFREHVRNYNSALTFASLAAQIVAPTTR
;
A
#
# COMPACT_ATOMS: atom_id res chain seq x y z
N MET A 1 33.96 62.09 -5.26
CA MET A 1 35.12 62.79 -4.67
C MET A 1 35.79 61.78 -3.76
N GLU A 2 36.82 61.08 -4.25
CA GLU A 2 38.24 61.48 -4.06
C GLU A 2 38.61 61.43 -2.56
N ARG A 3 39.61 60.72 -2.04
CA ARG A 3 40.90 60.18 -2.48
C ARG A 3 41.28 59.03 -1.51
N SER A 4 41.93 57.95 -1.93
CA SER A 4 43.38 57.75 -2.17
C SER A 4 44.30 57.88 -0.95
N ASP A 5 45.00 56.76 -0.69
CA ASP A 5 46.45 56.64 -0.46
C ASP A 5 47.09 56.61 0.94
N LEU A 6 48.22 55.87 0.92
CA LEU A 6 49.43 55.86 1.76
C LEU A 6 49.50 54.72 2.79
N THR A 7 49.99 53.51 2.45
CA THR A 7 51.41 53.08 2.34
C THR A 7 52.31 53.53 3.49
N GLY A 8 52.86 52.59 4.25
CA GLY A 8 53.91 52.84 5.24
C GLY A 8 54.49 51.53 5.77
N VAL A 9 55.80 51.38 5.59
CA VAL A 9 56.60 50.15 5.64
C VAL A 9 57.33 50.02 6.99
N LEU A 10 57.92 48.83 7.18
CA LEU A 10 59.12 48.51 7.97
C LEU A 10 58.97 47.95 9.40
N SER A 11 59.36 46.68 9.44
CA SER A 11 59.77 45.75 10.48
C SER A 11 60.92 46.19 11.39
N ILE A 12 60.87 45.79 12.66
CA ILE A 12 62.07 45.43 13.48
C ILE A 12 61.74 44.19 14.35
N SER A 13 62.57 43.16 14.19
CA SER A 13 62.62 41.89 14.94
C SER A 13 63.22 42.06 16.35
N ILE A 14 63.01 41.10 17.27
CA ILE A 14 64.01 40.62 18.25
C ILE A 14 63.49 39.37 19.02
N VAL A 15 64.17 38.24 18.77
CA VAL A 15 64.68 37.13 19.64
C VAL A 15 63.91 36.66 20.89
N GLY A 16 63.88 35.33 21.10
CA GLY A 16 63.76 34.75 22.45
C GLY A 16 63.28 33.30 22.53
N SER A 17 64.18 32.40 22.92
CA SER A 17 64.09 30.93 22.90
C SER A 17 63.19 30.25 23.96
N ALA A 18 62.76 29.02 23.60
CA ALA A 18 62.67 27.78 24.40
C ALA A 18 61.84 27.73 25.70
N ASN A 19 60.80 26.87 25.74
CA ASN A 19 60.92 25.52 26.31
C ASN A 19 59.59 24.72 26.27
N ASN A 20 59.75 23.42 26.02
CA ASN A 20 58.73 22.38 26.04
C ASN A 20 58.18 22.12 27.44
N GLY A 21 56.85 21.96 27.54
CA GLY A 21 56.17 21.38 28.70
C GLY A 21 54.87 20.73 28.25
N GLN A 22 54.92 19.42 27.98
CA GLN A 22 53.75 18.60 27.74
C GLN A 22 52.94 18.47 29.03
N THR A 23 51.67 18.91 29.02
CA THR A 23 50.66 18.47 29.98
C THR A 23 49.39 18.08 29.21
N ALA A 24 48.96 16.84 29.45
CA ALA A 24 47.86 16.18 28.78
C ALA A 24 46.51 16.83 29.13
N ASN A 25 45.76 17.27 28.11
CA ASN A 25 44.37 17.70 28.25
C ASN A 25 43.42 16.53 27.94
N SER A 26 42.82 15.94 28.98
CA SER A 26 41.64 15.09 28.86
C SER A 26 40.39 15.97 28.76
N ILE A 27 39.93 16.23 27.55
CA ILE A 27 38.63 16.86 27.30
C ILE A 27 37.58 15.75 27.24
N PHE A 28 36.81 15.62 28.33
CA PHE A 28 35.62 14.78 28.41
C PHE A 28 34.50 15.40 27.55
N SER A 29 34.38 14.93 26.31
CA SER A 29 33.27 15.25 25.41
C SER A 29 32.01 14.48 25.82
N GLY A 30 31.08 15.15 26.50
CA GLY A 30 29.74 14.62 26.79
C GLY A 30 28.82 14.72 25.56
N GLU A 31 28.70 13.63 24.80
CA GLU A 31 27.73 13.46 23.70
C GLU A 31 26.29 13.21 24.21
N PRO A 32 25.22 13.65 23.48
CA PRO A 32 23.84 13.52 23.91
C PRO A 32 23.24 12.12 23.64
N GLN A 33 23.45 11.15 24.54
CA GLN A 33 23.00 9.75 24.38
C GLN A 33 21.48 9.47 24.61
N SER A 34 20.55 10.42 24.55
CA SER A 34 19.24 10.20 25.23
C SER A 34 18.02 9.80 24.38
N LYS A 35 17.97 10.03 23.05
CA LYS A 35 16.71 9.81 22.28
C LYS A 35 16.63 8.47 21.53
N THR A 36 17.75 8.00 20.97
CA THR A 36 17.82 6.73 20.20
C THR A 36 17.68 5.50 21.11
N CYS A 37 18.26 5.56 22.31
CA CYS A 37 18.19 4.51 23.32
C CYS A 37 16.75 4.29 23.84
N LEU A 38 15.99 5.36 24.09
CA LEU A 38 14.59 5.26 24.55
C LEU A 38 13.67 4.65 23.49
N ARG A 39 13.80 5.07 22.23
CA ARG A 39 13.03 4.47 21.12
C ARG A 39 13.32 2.98 21.00
N GLY A 40 14.60 2.58 21.08
CA GLY A 40 14.99 1.17 21.08
C GLY A 40 14.39 0.37 22.25
N LYS A 41 14.39 0.94 23.47
CA LYS A 41 13.77 0.32 24.65
C LYS A 41 12.26 0.14 24.49
N LEU A 42 11.56 1.14 23.93
CA LEU A 42 10.12 1.08 23.66
C LEU A 42 9.76 0.04 22.61
N LEU A 43 10.54 -0.05 21.52
CA LEU A 43 10.33 -1.05 20.47
C LEU A 43 10.50 -2.47 21.03
N ARG A 44 11.60 -2.73 21.75
CA ARG A 44 11.82 -4.04 22.41
C ARG A 44 10.72 -4.40 23.40
N ARG A 45 10.22 -3.42 24.17
CA ARG A 45 9.07 -3.63 25.08
C ARG A 45 7.80 -3.96 24.29
N SER A 46 7.53 -3.26 23.18
CA SER A 46 6.36 -3.50 22.33
C SER A 46 6.37 -4.91 21.72
N GLU A 47 7.56 -5.39 21.36
CA GLU A 47 7.77 -6.69 20.74
C GLU A 47 7.54 -7.83 21.74
N ARG A 48 8.16 -7.76 22.93
CA ARG A 48 7.87 -8.71 24.02
C ARG A 48 6.39 -8.80 24.37
N ILE A 49 5.67 -7.67 24.35
CA ILE A 49 4.23 -7.65 24.60
C ILE A 49 3.45 -8.34 23.46
N ARG A 50 3.85 -8.12 22.20
CA ARG A 50 3.24 -8.78 21.03
C ARG A 50 3.43 -10.29 21.09
N GLU A 51 4.64 -10.76 21.34
CA GLU A 51 4.96 -12.18 21.46
C GLU A 51 4.18 -12.86 22.59
N ARG A 52 4.14 -12.24 23.77
CA ARG A 52 3.37 -12.76 24.91
C ARG A 52 1.87 -12.88 24.58
N ARG A 53 1.31 -11.90 23.86
CA ARG A 53 -0.11 -11.90 23.44
C ARG A 53 -0.38 -12.92 22.33
N ALA A 54 0.59 -13.19 21.46
CA ALA A 54 0.46 -14.20 20.42
C ALA A 54 0.35 -15.62 21.02
N LYS A 55 1.08 -15.87 22.11
CA LYS A 55 1.07 -17.13 22.87
C LYS A 55 0.00 -17.20 23.97
N GLU A 56 -0.89 -16.20 24.07
CA GLU A 56 -1.89 -16.12 25.14
C GLU A 56 -3.07 -17.09 24.88
N PRO A 57 -3.44 -17.94 25.87
CA PRO A 57 -4.59 -18.84 25.74
C PRO A 57 -5.91 -18.07 25.69
N SER A 58 -6.96 -18.68 25.12
CA SER A 58 -8.27 -18.04 24.91
C SER A 58 -8.87 -17.45 26.19
N MET A 59 -8.83 -18.19 27.30
CA MET A 59 -9.32 -17.74 28.60
C MET A 59 -8.53 -16.54 29.15
N GLY A 60 -7.21 -16.51 28.94
CA GLY A 60 -6.37 -15.36 29.32
C GLY A 60 -6.75 -14.12 28.51
N ARG A 61 -6.92 -14.30 27.19
CA ARG A 61 -7.37 -13.25 26.27
C ARG A 61 -8.73 -12.67 26.68
N GLN A 62 -9.69 -13.52 27.03
CA GLN A 62 -11.03 -13.09 27.45
C GLN A 62 -11.00 -12.29 28.77
N LYS A 63 -10.21 -12.74 29.75
CA LYS A 63 -10.00 -12.00 31.01
C LYS A 63 -9.37 -10.63 30.76
N ARG A 64 -8.41 -10.54 29.84
CA ARG A 64 -7.78 -9.26 29.48
C ARG A 64 -8.75 -8.31 28.80
N PHE A 65 -9.56 -8.79 27.85
CA PHE A 65 -10.57 -7.96 27.19
C PHE A 65 -11.66 -7.47 28.15
N SER A 66 -12.14 -8.31 29.06
CA SER A 66 -13.09 -7.88 30.11
C SER A 66 -12.48 -6.84 31.06
N ALA A 67 -11.20 -7.01 31.46
CA ALA A 67 -10.51 -6.01 32.27
C ALA A 67 -10.27 -4.67 31.54
N ASP A 68 -9.89 -4.70 30.27
CA ASP A 68 -9.67 -3.50 29.45
C ASP A 68 -10.99 -2.74 29.21
N THR A 69 -12.08 -3.46 28.91
CA THR A 69 -13.42 -2.86 28.75
C THR A 69 -13.92 -2.21 30.04
N GLU A 70 -13.74 -2.85 31.20
CA GLU A 70 -14.13 -2.27 32.48
C GLU A 70 -13.30 -1.03 32.85
N ARG A 71 -11.99 -1.05 32.54
CA ARG A 71 -11.11 0.12 32.71
C ARG A 71 -11.58 1.29 31.85
N ASP A 72 -11.87 1.05 30.57
CA ASP A 72 -12.36 2.07 29.65
C ASP A 72 -13.72 2.63 30.11
N ARG A 73 -14.61 1.76 30.61
CA ARG A 73 -15.90 2.17 31.18
C ARG A 73 -15.73 3.10 32.37
N LYS A 74 -14.85 2.76 33.32
CA LYS A 74 -14.53 3.60 34.48
C LYS A 74 -13.90 4.93 34.06
N SER A 75 -12.97 4.91 33.11
CA SER A 75 -12.33 6.13 32.60
C SER A 75 -13.35 7.07 31.94
N ARG A 76 -14.31 6.54 31.17
CA ARG A 76 -15.38 7.34 30.54
C ARG A 76 -16.35 7.96 31.55
N LYS A 77 -16.62 7.28 32.68
CA LYS A 77 -17.48 7.84 33.75
C LYS A 77 -16.87 9.06 34.43
N LEU A 78 -15.54 9.09 34.54
CA LEU A 78 -14.79 10.17 35.16
C LEU A 78 -14.34 11.25 34.13
N GLU A 79 -14.66 11.07 32.85
CA GLU A 79 -14.25 11.96 31.76
C GLU A 79 -15.03 13.29 31.83
N ASN A 80 -14.32 14.42 31.89
CA ASN A 80 -14.95 15.74 31.84
C ASN A 80 -15.39 16.12 30.41
N LYS A 81 -16.19 17.19 30.28
CA LYS A 81 -16.75 17.62 28.98
C LYS A 81 -15.66 17.91 27.93
N GLU A 82 -14.54 18.50 28.35
CA GLU A 82 -13.43 18.85 27.47
C GLU A 82 -12.65 17.61 27.01
N GLY A 83 -12.36 16.68 27.92
CA GLY A 83 -11.77 15.37 27.61
C GLY A 83 -12.62 14.59 26.61
N SER A 84 -13.94 14.62 26.79
CA SER A 84 -14.89 13.98 25.87
C SER A 84 -14.83 14.57 24.46
N LYS A 85 -14.80 15.90 24.34
CA LYS A 85 -14.64 16.58 23.04
C LYS A 85 -13.32 16.22 22.37
N ASN A 86 -12.21 16.24 23.12
CA ASN A 86 -10.89 15.93 22.59
C ASN A 86 -10.76 14.47 22.15
N ARG A 87 -11.35 13.52 22.89
CA ARG A 87 -11.42 12.11 22.48
C ARG A 87 -12.18 11.95 21.17
N LYS A 88 -13.38 12.53 21.05
CA LYS A 88 -14.19 12.48 19.82
C LYS A 88 -13.45 13.08 18.63
N LYS A 89 -12.79 14.24 18.82
CA LYS A 89 -11.98 14.88 17.77
C LYS A 89 -10.82 13.98 17.32
N ARG A 90 -10.12 13.35 18.26
CA ARG A 90 -9.03 12.41 17.96
C ARG A 90 -9.50 11.15 17.24
N ASP A 91 -10.63 10.57 17.65
CA ASP A 91 -11.22 9.42 16.96
C ASP A 91 -11.66 9.79 15.54
N ALA A 92 -12.29 10.95 15.35
CA ALA A 92 -12.67 11.46 14.03
C ALA A 92 -11.45 11.66 13.12
N LEU A 93 -10.35 12.23 13.64
CA LEU A 93 -9.08 12.34 12.90
C LEU A 93 -8.50 10.97 12.56
N ARG A 94 -8.54 10.01 13.49
CA ARG A 94 -8.08 8.63 13.24
C ARG A 94 -8.84 7.96 12.10
N HIS A 95 -10.18 8.10 12.11
CA HIS A 95 -11.03 7.56 11.06
C HIS A 95 -10.80 8.27 9.73
N ARG A 96 -10.64 9.60 9.73
CA ARG A 96 -10.28 10.38 8.54
C ARG A 96 -8.94 9.91 7.95
N SER A 97 -7.87 9.88 8.74
CA SER A 97 -6.55 9.46 8.25
C SER A 97 -6.51 7.99 7.81
N ARG A 98 -7.31 7.11 8.43
CA ARG A 98 -7.49 5.74 7.95
C ARG A 98 -8.17 5.73 6.58
N ARG A 99 -9.23 6.52 6.41
CA ARG A 99 -9.91 6.66 5.12
C ARG A 99 -8.96 7.23 4.06
N GLU A 100 -8.23 8.29 4.36
CA GLU A 100 -7.23 8.87 3.45
C GLU A 100 -6.15 7.86 3.06
N ARG A 101 -5.67 7.05 4.01
CA ARG A 101 -4.70 5.97 3.71
C ARG A 101 -5.33 4.88 2.83
N VAL A 102 -6.55 4.44 3.15
CA VAL A 102 -7.23 3.43 2.33
C VAL A 102 -7.52 3.99 0.95
N GLU A 103 -7.94 5.24 0.84
CA GLU A 103 -8.11 5.91 -0.44
C GLU A 103 -6.79 6.15 -1.15
N SER A 104 -5.65 6.36 -0.47
CA SER A 104 -4.34 6.39 -1.12
C SER A 104 -3.87 5.00 -1.58
N PHE A 105 -4.34 3.92 -0.95
CA PHE A 105 -4.11 2.54 -1.39
C PHE A 105 -5.08 2.10 -2.49
N LEU A 106 -6.31 2.64 -2.53
CA LEU A 106 -7.29 2.43 -3.60
C LEU A 106 -7.02 3.37 -4.79
N HIS A 107 -6.33 4.49 -4.54
CA HIS A 107 -5.51 5.23 -5.48
C HIS A 107 -4.08 4.66 -5.51
N VAL A 108 -3.94 3.33 -5.52
CA VAL A 108 -3.23 2.80 -6.68
C VAL A 108 -4.13 3.19 -7.84
N GLU A 109 -3.98 4.45 -8.24
CA GLU A 109 -4.29 4.90 -9.58
C GLU A 109 -3.77 3.73 -10.39
N MET A 110 -4.69 2.98 -11.02
CA MET A 110 -4.33 2.29 -12.24
C MET A 110 -3.50 3.35 -12.92
N ASP A 111 -2.20 3.10 -13.07
CA ASP A 111 -1.32 3.96 -13.84
C ASP A 111 -1.94 3.92 -15.25
N ARG A 112 -2.99 4.73 -15.42
CA ARG A 112 -3.10 5.70 -16.47
C ARG A 112 -2.01 6.73 -16.20
N ALA A 113 -0.76 6.30 -15.96
CA ALA A 113 0.28 6.56 -16.94
C ALA A 113 -0.47 6.72 -18.25
N ILE A 114 -0.67 7.98 -18.62
CA ILE A 114 -1.08 8.33 -19.95
C ILE A 114 0.00 7.63 -20.75
N VAL A 115 -0.31 6.41 -21.20
CA VAL A 115 0.53 5.67 -22.11
C VAL A 115 0.53 6.64 -23.25
N SER A 116 1.65 7.36 -23.41
CA SER A 116 1.93 8.11 -24.62
C SER A 116 1.44 7.20 -25.72
N TYR A 117 0.43 7.62 -26.50
CA TYR A 117 -0.18 6.82 -27.56
C TYR A 117 0.89 6.62 -28.63
N GLY A 118 1.93 5.87 -28.28
CA GLY A 118 2.94 5.36 -29.16
C GLY A 118 2.22 4.33 -29.96
N TYR A 119 2.06 4.61 -31.24
CA TYR A 119 1.58 3.63 -32.19
C TYR A 119 2.49 2.41 -32.11
N LEU A 120 1.99 1.31 -31.55
CA LEU A 120 2.71 0.03 -31.38
C LEU A 120 2.81 -0.76 -32.70
N GLY A 121 2.41 -0.16 -33.83
CA GLY A 121 2.23 -0.84 -35.10
C GLY A 121 0.82 -1.43 -35.25
N ARG A 122 0.63 -2.19 -36.32
CA ARG A 122 -0.61 -2.95 -36.54
C ARG A 122 -0.63 -4.19 -35.64
N MET A 123 -1.79 -4.50 -35.06
CA MET A 123 -2.06 -5.75 -34.36
C MET A 123 -2.41 -6.85 -35.38
N ASP A 124 -1.44 -7.23 -36.21
CA ASP A 124 -1.62 -8.17 -37.32
C ASP A 124 -0.85 -9.49 -37.16
N SER A 125 -0.12 -9.68 -36.05
CA SER A 125 0.64 -10.89 -35.82
C SER A 125 -0.15 -11.93 -35.03
N LYS A 126 -0.32 -13.12 -35.62
CA LYS A 126 -1.13 -14.20 -35.07
C LYS A 126 -0.30 -15.10 -34.13
N CYS A 127 -0.74 -15.33 -32.88
CA CYS A 127 -0.13 -16.31 -31.98
C CYS A 127 -0.29 -17.73 -32.57
N ARG A 128 0.77 -18.53 -32.57
CA ARG A 128 0.72 -19.93 -33.03
C ARG A 128 -0.18 -20.80 -32.15
N HIS A 129 -0.30 -20.49 -30.86
CA HIS A 129 -1.00 -21.32 -29.88
C HIS A 129 -2.50 -21.01 -29.80
N CYS A 130 -2.88 -19.74 -29.62
CA CYS A 130 -4.29 -19.36 -29.46
C CYS A 130 -4.93 -18.74 -30.71
N GLY A 131 -4.14 -18.42 -31.74
CA GLY A 131 -4.64 -17.73 -32.92
C GLY A 131 -5.06 -16.27 -32.71
N ALA A 132 -4.88 -15.71 -31.51
CA ALA A 132 -5.16 -14.29 -31.23
C ALA A 132 -4.16 -13.38 -31.96
N LEU A 133 -4.62 -12.15 -32.23
CA LEU A 133 -3.80 -11.10 -32.83
C LEU A 133 -3.06 -10.32 -31.74
N HIS A 134 -1.77 -10.09 -31.95
CA HIS A 134 -0.86 -9.42 -31.04
C HIS A 134 -0.05 -8.34 -31.76
N PHE A 135 0.56 -7.44 -30.98
CA PHE A 135 1.55 -6.51 -31.49
C PHE A 135 2.92 -7.19 -31.59
N LYS A 136 3.72 -6.83 -32.61
CA LYS A 136 5.08 -7.39 -32.77
C LYS A 136 6.00 -7.11 -31.57
N CYS A 137 5.77 -6.02 -30.84
CA CYS A 137 6.52 -5.70 -29.63
C CYS A 137 6.23 -6.63 -28.45
N GLU A 138 5.16 -7.43 -28.49
CA GLU A 138 4.76 -8.36 -27.44
C GLU A 138 5.40 -9.75 -27.58
N ILE A 139 6.21 -9.97 -28.63
CA ILE A 139 6.90 -11.23 -28.88
C ILE A 139 7.84 -11.55 -27.70
N ALA A 140 7.80 -12.79 -27.21
CA ALA A 140 8.70 -13.26 -26.19
C ALA A 140 10.14 -13.26 -26.72
N SER A 141 11.05 -12.60 -26.00
CA SER A 141 12.48 -12.50 -26.38
C SER A 141 13.06 -13.86 -26.77
N GLY A 142 13.56 -13.98 -27.99
CA GLY A 142 14.21 -15.18 -28.51
C GLY A 142 13.28 -16.25 -29.08
N ARG A 143 11.97 -16.01 -29.19
CA ARG A 143 11.01 -16.93 -29.83
C ARG A 143 10.21 -16.23 -30.91
N LYS A 144 9.88 -16.94 -31.99
CA LYS A 144 9.09 -16.41 -33.12
C LYS A 144 7.63 -16.83 -32.94
N ASP A 145 6.71 -15.87 -33.06
CA ASP A 145 5.25 -16.07 -32.98
C ASP A 145 4.73 -16.63 -31.64
N GLU A 146 5.54 -16.52 -30.58
CA GLU A 146 5.18 -16.82 -29.19
C GLU A 146 5.08 -15.53 -28.37
N TYR A 147 3.97 -15.37 -27.68
CA TYR A 147 3.66 -14.16 -26.91
C TYR A 147 3.59 -14.50 -25.44
N LYS A 148 4.25 -13.68 -24.60
CA LYS A 148 4.26 -13.92 -23.13
C LYS A 148 2.84 -13.86 -22.54
N GLN A 149 1.95 -13.10 -23.15
CA GLN A 149 0.53 -13.02 -22.79
C GLN A 149 -0.33 -14.17 -23.34
N CYS A 150 0.17 -14.95 -24.30
CA CYS A 150 -0.54 -16.07 -24.91
C CYS A 150 -0.35 -17.33 -24.03
N TYR A 151 -1.24 -17.54 -23.06
CA TYR A 151 -1.35 -18.76 -22.23
C TYR A 151 -0.01 -19.31 -21.70
N HIS A 152 0.87 -18.43 -21.22
CA HIS A 152 2.24 -18.77 -20.81
C HIS A 152 3.02 -19.48 -21.94
N CYS A 153 3.09 -18.85 -23.11
CA CYS A 153 3.66 -19.40 -24.33
C CYS A 153 3.02 -20.74 -24.76
N GLY A 154 1.70 -20.84 -24.63
CA GLY A 154 0.95 -22.05 -25.00
C GLY A 154 1.11 -23.24 -24.04
N SER A 155 1.58 -22.99 -22.81
CA SER A 155 1.66 -24.04 -21.78
C SER A 155 0.30 -24.45 -21.22
N VAL A 156 -0.75 -23.64 -21.47
CA VAL A 156 -2.12 -23.93 -21.05
C VAL A 156 -2.97 -24.21 -22.29
N GLU A 157 -3.51 -25.41 -22.38
CA GLU A 157 -4.54 -25.78 -23.35
C GLU A 157 -5.92 -25.42 -22.77
N LEU A 158 -6.62 -24.49 -23.42
CA LEU A 158 -8.01 -24.20 -23.07
C LEU A 158 -8.96 -25.08 -23.88
N PRO A 159 -10.05 -25.59 -23.26
CA PRO A 159 -11.11 -26.25 -24.01
C PRO A 159 -11.78 -25.26 -24.96
N SER A 160 -12.34 -25.79 -26.06
CA SER A 160 -13.13 -24.98 -26.98
C SER A 160 -14.34 -24.38 -26.25
N LEU A 161 -14.63 -23.12 -26.53
CA LEU A 161 -15.81 -22.47 -25.98
C LEU A 161 -17.07 -23.18 -26.47
N LEU A 162 -17.97 -23.48 -25.54
CA LEU A 162 -19.30 -23.96 -25.89
C LEU A 162 -20.06 -22.86 -26.66
N PRO A 163 -20.93 -23.23 -27.61
CA PRO A 163 -21.79 -22.25 -28.27
C PRO A 163 -22.65 -21.54 -27.23
N TYR A 164 -22.86 -20.24 -27.43
CA TYR A 164 -23.80 -19.50 -26.59
C TYR A 164 -25.21 -20.11 -26.71
N PRO A 165 -25.97 -20.16 -25.61
CA PRO A 165 -27.41 -20.45 -25.66
C PRO A 165 -28.12 -19.51 -26.64
N ASP A 166 -29.16 -19.99 -27.31
CA ASP A 166 -29.83 -19.23 -28.38
C ASP A 166 -30.49 -17.96 -27.85
N GLU A 167 -31.02 -18.00 -26.62
CA GLU A 167 -31.60 -16.83 -25.96
C GLU A 167 -30.57 -15.72 -25.75
N MET A 168 -29.33 -16.08 -25.44
CA MET A 168 -28.23 -15.11 -25.30
C MET A 168 -27.82 -14.55 -26.65
N LYS A 169 -27.90 -15.32 -27.74
CA LYS A 169 -27.60 -14.80 -29.09
C LYS A 169 -28.61 -13.74 -29.49
N VAL A 170 -29.90 -14.00 -29.29
CA VAL A 170 -30.99 -13.04 -29.55
C VAL A 170 -30.73 -11.74 -28.80
N LEU A 171 -30.58 -11.81 -27.47
CA LEU A 171 -30.34 -10.64 -26.63
C LEU A 171 -29.09 -9.83 -27.00
N LEU A 172 -28.06 -10.46 -27.59
CA LEU A 172 -26.79 -9.81 -27.94
C LEU A 172 -26.74 -9.29 -29.39
N GLN A 173 -27.52 -9.86 -30.30
CA GLN A 173 -27.39 -9.63 -31.75
C GLN A 173 -28.63 -9.01 -32.38
N ASP A 174 -29.82 -9.29 -31.85
CA ASP A 174 -31.08 -8.84 -32.43
C ASP A 174 -31.39 -7.38 -32.08
N ALA A 175 -32.39 -6.84 -32.78
CA ALA A 175 -32.72 -5.42 -32.80
C ALA A 175 -34.04 -5.09 -32.09
N ASP A 176 -34.62 -6.04 -31.36
CA ASP A 176 -35.84 -5.78 -30.61
C ASP A 176 -35.58 -4.80 -29.46
N VAL A 177 -36.66 -4.21 -28.97
CA VAL A 177 -36.60 -3.19 -27.90
C VAL A 177 -35.96 -3.80 -26.63
N ASP A 178 -36.28 -5.06 -26.35
CA ASP A 178 -35.75 -5.79 -25.19
C ASP A 178 -34.25 -6.12 -25.35
N ASP A 179 -33.78 -6.47 -26.55
CA ASP A 179 -32.37 -6.76 -26.82
C ASP A 179 -31.50 -5.50 -26.68
N ARG A 180 -32.00 -4.36 -27.17
CA ARG A 180 -31.32 -3.07 -26.96
C ARG A 180 -31.26 -2.72 -25.48
N ASN A 181 -32.39 -2.84 -24.77
CA ASN A 181 -32.44 -2.58 -23.34
C ASN A 181 -31.46 -3.49 -22.57
N PHE A 182 -31.39 -4.77 -22.94
CA PHE A 182 -30.43 -5.72 -22.37
C PHE A 182 -28.99 -5.29 -22.60
N ARG A 183 -28.59 -4.95 -23.83
CA ARG A 183 -27.21 -4.54 -24.15
C ARG A 183 -26.79 -3.25 -23.45
N GLU A 184 -27.70 -2.28 -23.34
CA GLU A 184 -27.44 -1.01 -22.62
C GLU A 184 -27.25 -1.24 -21.11
N HIS A 185 -27.99 -2.20 -20.54
CA HIS A 185 -28.04 -2.42 -19.10
C HIS A 185 -27.41 -3.74 -18.62
N VAL A 186 -26.66 -4.45 -19.47
CA VAL A 186 -26.10 -5.78 -19.15
C VAL A 186 -25.30 -5.83 -17.86
N ARG A 187 -24.62 -4.73 -17.51
CA ARG A 187 -23.89 -4.61 -16.23
C ARG A 187 -24.82 -4.62 -15.02
N ASN A 188 -25.99 -3.98 -15.13
CA ASN A 188 -26.98 -3.94 -14.06
C ASN A 188 -27.59 -5.34 -13.86
N TYR A 189 -27.92 -6.03 -14.96
CA TYR A 189 -28.39 -7.41 -14.92
C TYR A 189 -27.36 -8.34 -14.27
N ASN A 190 -26.10 -8.30 -14.72
CA ASN A 190 -25.02 -9.10 -14.13
C ASN A 190 -24.82 -8.77 -12.65
N SER A 191 -24.91 -7.50 -12.26
CA SER A 191 -24.77 -7.09 -10.84
C SER A 191 -25.92 -7.58 -9.96
N ALA A 192 -27.14 -7.59 -10.48
CA ALA A 192 -28.28 -8.15 -9.78
C ALA A 192 -28.17 -9.67 -9.63
N LEU A 193 -27.70 -10.36 -10.68
CA LEU A 193 -27.56 -11.80 -10.72
C LEU A 193 -26.34 -12.33 -9.93
N THR A 194 -25.31 -11.52 -9.67
CA THR A 194 -24.16 -11.93 -8.84
C THR A 194 -24.53 -12.34 -7.41
N PHE A 195 -25.70 -11.94 -6.90
CA PHE A 195 -26.17 -12.42 -5.60
C PHE A 195 -26.71 -13.85 -5.66
N ALA A 196 -27.07 -14.36 -6.84
CA ALA A 196 -27.62 -15.70 -7.03
C ALA A 196 -26.55 -16.81 -7.05
N SER A 197 -25.27 -16.48 -7.25
CA SER A 197 -24.18 -17.47 -7.26
C SER A 197 -23.64 -17.85 -5.86
N LEU A 198 -24.19 -17.26 -4.79
CA LEU A 198 -23.89 -17.63 -3.40
C LEU A 198 -24.84 -18.73 -2.93
N ALA A 199 -24.57 -19.97 -3.34
CA ALA A 199 -25.19 -21.14 -2.72
C ALA A 199 -24.33 -21.60 -1.52
N ALA A 200 -24.83 -21.46 -0.30
CA ALA A 200 -24.19 -22.00 0.89
C ALA A 200 -24.65 -23.45 1.11
N GLN A 201 -23.73 -24.42 1.06
CA GLN A 201 -23.99 -25.73 1.64
C GLN A 201 -24.01 -25.59 3.17
N ILE A 202 -25.20 -25.46 3.73
CA ILE A 202 -25.40 -25.43 5.18
C ILE A 202 -25.31 -26.88 5.67
N VAL A 203 -24.15 -27.27 6.19
CA VAL A 203 -24.05 -28.47 7.02
C VAL A 203 -24.64 -28.12 8.39
N ALA A 204 -25.78 -28.72 8.72
CA ALA A 204 -26.38 -28.53 10.03
C ALA A 204 -25.40 -29.00 11.12
N PRO A 205 -25.22 -28.26 12.22
CA PRO A 205 -24.34 -28.68 13.29
C PRO A 205 -24.85 -30.00 13.88
N THR A 206 -23.98 -31.01 13.90
CA THR A 206 -24.24 -32.27 14.59
C THR A 206 -24.25 -31.99 16.09
N THR A 207 -25.43 -31.95 16.70
CA THR A 207 -25.58 -31.93 18.15
C THR A 207 -25.00 -33.22 18.72
N ARG A 208 -23.92 -33.11 19.48
CA ARG A 208 -23.32 -34.21 20.26
C ARG A 208 -23.47 -33.93 21.74
#